data_AF-V7GVS9-F1
#
_entry.id   AF-V7GVS9-F1
#
_cell.length_a   1.000
_cell.length_b   1.000
_cell.length_c   1.000
_cell.angle_alpha   90.00
_cell.angle_beta   90.00
_cell.angle_gamma   90.00
#
_symmetry.space_group_name_H-M   'P 1'
#
loop_
_entity.id
_entity.type
_entity.pdbx_description
1 polymer ?
#
loop_
_entity_poly.entity_id
_entity_poly.type
_entity_poly.pdbx_seq_one_letter_code
_entity_poly.pdbx_strand_id
1 'polypeptide(L)'
;MPLVADAKTAKDQAIGLLKVAAEVEHALLVQYLYAADSILDGEGPPSYAKMLRNIAIQEMGHLATVQNLLLLLGGPAALHMQRDVLRKLSEYNPIPFVLEPVRLESLAKYTVAEQPAKVPDGLEALVSRLQKIAATDAGIEPNRVGAIYAMVRWFLLDEDEATAWMDLTAMVDLPGNTHVTDQDLQPSDVVLAHQATSTEWGDHFDSFLLETATTRETAVKAIDVITEQGEGFNTSDESDTHFEQFIKLVTALEAGSISVKAIATSPTLAPGQGGEKPQAILNSYTRLWAGVQSLQYTLVALSILHAMSLSRDVAGDAELREALARRAVRVGMRETLQPLSDILTAQPIDIPGGVLAGSCYDLDTSLLESADTFTLAERHLDILARLENLYGQVEASPEFVKPENKDHGTVLKDLRKTDQKHKKLFDFLPSGPGIG
;
A
#
# COMPACT_ATOMS: atom_id res chain seq x y z
N MET A 1 -18.05 14.10 -7.16
CA MET A 1 -18.11 13.05 -6.12
C MET A 1 -17.71 11.74 -6.76
N PRO A 2 -16.91 10.89 -6.09
CA PRO A 2 -16.43 9.64 -6.70
C PRO A 2 -17.58 8.73 -7.12
N LEU A 3 -17.70 8.48 -8.43
CA LEU A 3 -18.65 7.53 -9.01
C LEU A 3 -17.96 6.72 -10.11
N VAL A 4 -18.40 5.48 -10.28
CA VAL A 4 -17.93 4.54 -11.30
C VAL A 4 -18.86 4.65 -12.51
N ALA A 5 -18.34 5.10 -13.65
CA ALA A 5 -19.15 5.45 -14.83
C ALA A 5 -19.98 4.28 -15.39
N ASP A 6 -19.46 3.06 -15.37
CA ASP A 6 -20.10 1.88 -15.98
C ASP A 6 -20.81 0.96 -14.97
N ALA A 7 -20.92 1.37 -13.71
CA ALA A 7 -21.56 0.57 -12.68
C ALA A 7 -23.09 0.56 -12.84
N LYS A 8 -23.69 -0.63 -12.83
CA LYS A 8 -25.13 -0.82 -13.08
C LYS A 8 -25.95 -0.86 -11.79
N THR A 9 -25.28 -1.09 -10.67
CA THR A 9 -25.90 -1.26 -9.35
C THR A 9 -25.10 -0.53 -8.27
N ALA A 10 -25.72 -0.27 -7.11
CA ALA A 10 -24.99 0.22 -5.93
C ALA A 10 -23.87 -0.71 -5.50
N LYS A 11 -24.04 -2.03 -5.66
CA LYS A 11 -22.99 -3.02 -5.42
C LYS A 11 -21.80 -2.83 -6.37
N ASP A 12 -22.06 -2.63 -7.66
CA ASP A 12 -21.00 -2.36 -8.65
C ASP A 12 -20.27 -1.05 -8.35
N GLN A 13 -21.01 -0.01 -7.92
CA GLN A 13 -20.43 1.26 -7.47
C GLN A 13 -19.50 1.04 -6.27
N ALA A 14 -19.99 0.36 -5.22
CA ALA A 14 -19.22 0.08 -4.02
C ALA A 14 -17.96 -0.75 -4.32
N ILE A 15 -18.07 -1.82 -5.12
CA ILE A 15 -16.92 -2.63 -5.51
C ILE A 15 -15.91 -1.81 -6.32
N GLY A 16 -16.36 -1.04 -7.32
CA GLY A 16 -15.45 -0.24 -8.14
C GLY A 16 -14.73 0.84 -7.33
N LEU A 17 -15.43 1.52 -6.43
CA LEU A 17 -14.84 2.50 -5.51
C LEU A 17 -13.88 1.86 -4.51
N LEU A 18 -14.19 0.68 -3.96
CA LEU A 18 -13.29 -0.05 -3.07
C LEU A 18 -12.04 -0.54 -3.80
N LYS A 19 -12.11 -0.90 -5.09
CA LYS A 19 -10.90 -1.21 -5.87
C LYS A 19 -10.02 0.03 -6.08
N VAL A 20 -10.62 1.20 -6.30
CA VAL A 20 -9.88 2.47 -6.33
C VAL A 20 -9.28 2.76 -4.94
N ALA A 21 -10.05 2.59 -3.86
CA ALA A 21 -9.56 2.77 -2.49
C ALA A 21 -8.37 1.84 -2.18
N ALA A 22 -8.45 0.56 -2.55
CA ALA A 22 -7.34 -0.38 -2.37
C ALA A 22 -6.05 0.11 -3.06
N GLU A 23 -6.16 0.62 -4.28
CA GLU A 23 -5.00 1.19 -4.97
C GLU A 23 -4.48 2.46 -4.30
N VAL A 24 -5.37 3.29 -3.75
CA VAL A 24 -5.00 4.49 -2.99
C VAL A 24 -4.24 4.11 -1.71
N GLU A 25 -4.77 3.23 -0.87
CA GLU A 25 -4.09 2.81 0.37
C GLU A 25 -2.74 2.16 0.08
N HIS A 26 -2.69 1.33 -0.96
CA HIS A 26 -1.45 0.70 -1.38
C HIS A 26 -0.43 1.73 -1.89
N ALA A 27 -0.87 2.74 -2.64
CA ALA A 27 0.01 3.81 -3.13
C ALA A 27 0.54 4.67 -1.98
N LEU A 28 -0.33 5.12 -1.07
CA LEU A 28 0.04 5.95 0.08
C LEU A 28 1.00 5.21 1.01
N LEU A 29 0.75 3.93 1.32
CA LEU A 29 1.68 3.07 2.06
C LEU A 29 3.10 3.17 1.51
N VAL A 30 3.25 2.97 0.18
CA VAL A 30 4.57 2.94 -0.45
C VAL A 30 5.20 4.33 -0.52
N GLN A 31 4.39 5.37 -0.77
CA GLN A 31 4.85 6.77 -0.76
C GLN A 31 5.38 7.16 0.63
N TYR A 32 4.69 6.77 1.69
CA TYR A 32 5.08 7.06 3.07
C TYR A 32 6.34 6.29 3.49
N LEU A 33 6.49 5.02 3.08
CA LEU A 33 7.74 4.27 3.27
C LEU A 33 8.92 4.95 2.56
N TYR A 34 8.74 5.33 1.29
CA TYR A 34 9.80 5.98 0.52
C TYR A 34 10.19 7.34 1.14
N ALA A 35 9.21 8.13 1.56
CA ALA A 35 9.45 9.38 2.27
C ALA A 35 10.21 9.13 3.59
N ALA A 36 9.84 8.10 4.35
CA ALA A 36 10.55 7.73 5.58
C ALA A 36 12.03 7.36 5.33
N ASP A 37 12.32 6.65 4.24
CA ASP A 37 13.68 6.26 3.85
C ASP A 37 14.57 7.44 3.43
N SER A 38 13.97 8.59 3.14
CA SER A 38 14.70 9.84 2.88
C SER A 38 15.13 10.57 4.16
N ILE A 39 14.55 10.29 5.32
CA ILE A 39 14.87 11.01 6.55
C ILE A 39 16.16 10.46 7.17
N LEU A 40 17.07 11.37 7.54
CA LEU A 40 18.24 11.11 8.37
C LEU A 40 17.87 11.51 9.81
N ASP A 41 17.33 10.57 10.58
CA ASP A 41 17.02 10.83 12.00
C ASP A 41 18.31 11.06 12.81
N GLY A 42 18.26 12.01 13.73
CA GLY A 42 19.31 12.25 14.71
C GLY A 42 19.28 11.26 15.89
N GLU A 43 20.21 11.40 16.83
CA GLU A 43 20.16 10.66 18.09
C GLU A 43 19.08 11.25 19.02
N GLY A 44 18.04 10.46 19.31
CA GLY A 44 17.00 10.80 20.29
C GLY A 44 15.61 11.04 19.69
N PRO A 45 14.54 11.10 20.53
CA PRO A 45 13.19 11.34 20.07
C PRO A 45 12.91 12.82 19.73
N PRO A 46 11.93 13.09 18.85
CA PRO A 46 11.16 12.12 18.07
C PRO A 46 11.92 11.62 16.84
N SER A 47 11.67 10.37 16.44
CA SER A 47 12.11 9.84 15.15
C SER A 47 11.01 10.05 14.11
N TYR A 48 11.25 10.97 13.18
CA TYR A 48 10.27 11.32 12.15
C TYR A 48 10.19 10.25 11.06
N ALA A 49 11.29 9.54 10.80
CA ALA A 49 11.25 8.38 9.92
C ALA A 49 10.35 7.28 10.51
N LYS A 50 10.45 7.02 11.83
CA LYS A 50 9.58 6.05 12.50
C LYS A 50 8.11 6.48 12.49
N MET A 51 7.83 7.78 12.64
CA MET A 51 6.47 8.31 12.52
C MET A 51 5.87 7.98 11.14
N LEU A 52 6.56 8.32 10.04
CA LEU A 52 6.10 7.98 8.69
C LEU A 52 5.97 6.47 8.44
N ARG A 53 6.91 5.66 8.95
CA ARG A 53 6.80 4.19 8.83
C ARG A 53 5.57 3.65 9.57
N ASN A 54 5.24 4.22 10.73
CA ASN A 54 4.05 3.82 11.47
C ASN A 54 2.76 4.15 10.71
N ILE A 55 2.68 5.34 10.08
CA ILE A 55 1.56 5.70 9.19
C ILE A 55 1.48 4.70 8.04
N ALA A 56 2.59 4.40 7.36
CA ALA A 56 2.62 3.42 6.27
C ALA A 56 2.14 2.01 6.70
N ILE A 57 2.45 1.59 7.93
CA ILE A 57 1.95 0.32 8.46
C ILE A 57 0.44 0.40 8.74
N GLN A 58 -0.09 1.53 9.19
CA GLN A 58 -1.53 1.74 9.34
C GLN A 58 -2.24 1.66 7.98
N GLU A 59 -1.67 2.22 6.91
CA GLU A 59 -2.22 2.05 5.54
C GLU A 59 -2.30 0.60 5.09
N MET A 60 -1.42 -0.26 5.61
CA MET A 60 -1.51 -1.70 5.33
C MET A 60 -2.76 -2.33 5.96
N GLY A 61 -3.12 -1.87 7.18
CA GLY A 61 -4.35 -2.27 7.88
C GLY A 61 -5.59 -1.77 7.15
N HIS A 62 -5.55 -0.52 6.65
CA HIS A 62 -6.60 0.03 5.79
C HIS A 62 -6.76 -0.81 4.52
N LEU A 63 -5.66 -1.10 3.81
CA LEU A 63 -5.67 -1.93 2.61
C LEU A 63 -6.29 -3.32 2.88
N ALA A 64 -5.91 -4.00 3.96
CA ALA A 64 -6.49 -5.30 4.31
C ALA A 64 -7.98 -5.22 4.67
N THR A 65 -8.39 -4.15 5.35
CA THR A 65 -9.79 -3.88 5.64
C THR A 65 -10.59 -3.66 4.34
N VAL A 66 -10.03 -2.92 3.38
CA VAL A 66 -10.63 -2.76 2.04
C VAL A 66 -10.76 -4.11 1.33
N GLN A 67 -9.77 -4.99 1.45
CA GLN A 67 -9.88 -6.35 0.91
C GLN A 67 -11.02 -7.15 1.58
N ASN A 68 -11.23 -7.00 2.89
CA ASN A 68 -12.36 -7.60 3.59
C ASN A 68 -13.71 -7.06 3.10
N LEU A 69 -13.81 -5.76 2.81
CA LEU A 69 -15.01 -5.14 2.23
C LEU A 69 -15.26 -5.62 0.79
N LEU A 70 -14.21 -5.75 -0.03
CA LEU A 70 -14.29 -6.33 -1.38
C LEU A 70 -14.75 -7.79 -1.33
N LEU A 71 -14.23 -8.57 -0.38
CA LEU A 71 -14.64 -9.95 -0.14
C LEU A 71 -16.12 -10.03 0.26
N LEU A 72 -16.58 -9.16 1.16
CA LEU A 72 -17.98 -9.12 1.60
C LEU A 72 -18.95 -8.87 0.43
N LEU A 73 -18.58 -8.00 -0.51
CA LEU A 73 -19.45 -7.67 -1.63
C LEU A 73 -19.30 -8.66 -2.79
N GLY A 74 -18.07 -8.94 -3.22
CA GLY A 74 -17.78 -9.65 -4.47
C GLY A 74 -17.12 -11.02 -4.34
N GLY A 75 -16.85 -11.48 -3.12
CA GLY A 75 -16.18 -12.76 -2.86
C GLY A 75 -14.69 -12.73 -3.21
N PRO A 76 -13.98 -13.88 -3.15
CA PRO A 76 -12.54 -13.94 -3.39
C PRO A 76 -12.10 -13.40 -4.75
N ALA A 77 -12.95 -13.51 -5.78
CA ALA A 77 -12.66 -12.98 -7.11
C ALA A 77 -12.67 -11.44 -7.19
N ALA A 78 -13.17 -10.75 -6.16
CA ALA A 78 -13.17 -9.29 -6.09
C ALA A 78 -11.95 -8.70 -5.39
N LEU A 79 -11.09 -9.53 -4.78
CA LEU A 79 -9.81 -9.10 -4.19
C LEU A 79 -8.99 -8.33 -5.23
N HIS A 80 -8.35 -7.25 -4.78
CA HIS A 80 -7.67 -6.29 -5.64
C HIS A 80 -6.46 -5.69 -4.94
N MET A 81 -5.27 -6.22 -5.24
CA MET A 81 -3.99 -5.81 -4.64
C MET A 81 -3.12 -4.94 -5.57
N GLN A 82 -3.71 -4.38 -6.63
CA GLN A 82 -3.02 -3.44 -7.52
C GLN A 82 -2.70 -2.12 -6.79
N ARG A 83 -2.03 -1.20 -7.48
CA ARG A 83 -1.61 0.10 -6.90
C ARG A 83 -1.83 1.30 -7.83
N ASP A 84 -1.70 1.14 -9.14
CA ASP A 84 -1.65 2.28 -10.05
C ASP A 84 -2.34 2.05 -11.41
N VAL A 85 -3.40 1.24 -11.41
CA VAL A 85 -4.18 0.89 -12.61
C VAL A 85 -5.47 1.73 -12.68
N LEU A 86 -6.38 1.52 -11.74
CA LEU A 86 -7.68 2.18 -11.69
C LEU A 86 -7.58 3.60 -11.15
N ARG A 87 -6.84 3.82 -10.05
CA ARG A 87 -6.76 5.16 -9.43
C ARG A 87 -6.14 6.18 -10.38
N LYS A 88 -5.19 5.77 -11.22
CA LYS A 88 -4.50 6.65 -12.18
C LYS A 88 -5.45 7.23 -13.23
N LEU A 89 -6.52 6.50 -13.54
CA LEU A 89 -7.55 6.91 -14.49
C LEU A 89 -8.72 7.65 -13.81
N SER A 90 -8.74 7.69 -12.48
CA SER A 90 -9.79 8.34 -11.71
C SER A 90 -9.54 9.84 -11.57
N GLU A 91 -10.53 10.65 -11.92
CA GLU A 91 -10.52 12.09 -11.62
C GLU A 91 -10.52 12.38 -10.11
N TYR A 92 -10.84 11.36 -9.30
CA TYR A 92 -10.88 11.42 -7.85
C TYR A 92 -9.64 10.80 -7.19
N ASN A 93 -8.57 10.54 -7.96
CA ASN A 93 -7.28 10.18 -7.40
C ASN A 93 -6.86 11.25 -6.36
N PRO A 94 -6.56 10.88 -5.10
CA PRO A 94 -6.17 11.85 -4.08
C PRO A 94 -4.96 12.67 -4.50
N ILE A 95 -3.88 11.98 -4.87
CA ILE A 95 -2.63 12.57 -5.33
C ILE A 95 -1.96 11.66 -6.37
N PRO A 96 -1.13 12.19 -7.28
CA PRO A 96 -0.33 11.37 -8.18
C PRO A 96 0.61 10.43 -7.39
N PHE A 97 0.86 9.23 -7.91
CA PHE A 97 1.79 8.31 -7.26
C PHE A 97 3.21 8.62 -7.68
N VAL A 98 3.84 9.49 -6.89
CA VAL A 98 5.24 9.87 -7.03
C VAL A 98 5.95 9.47 -5.75
N LEU A 99 7.07 8.75 -5.89
CA LEU A 99 7.93 8.41 -4.75
C LEU A 99 8.91 9.56 -4.55
N GLU A 100 8.75 10.29 -3.45
CA GLU A 100 9.50 11.52 -3.21
C GLU A 100 10.18 11.52 -1.85
N PRO A 101 11.40 12.07 -1.76
CA PRO A 101 11.95 12.41 -0.46
C PRO A 101 11.06 13.42 0.26
N VAL A 102 11.23 13.49 1.59
CA VAL A 102 10.53 14.47 2.41
C VAL A 102 10.94 15.87 1.98
N ARG A 103 9.95 16.64 1.55
CA ARG A 103 10.03 18.07 1.24
C ARG A 103 8.68 18.69 1.50
N LEU A 104 8.59 20.02 1.48
CA LEU A 104 7.34 20.71 1.78
C LEU A 104 6.23 20.28 0.81
N GLU A 105 6.55 20.05 -0.46
CA GLU A 105 5.56 19.65 -1.46
C GLU A 105 5.03 18.23 -1.28
N SER A 106 5.88 17.25 -0.92
CA SER A 106 5.43 15.88 -0.66
C SER A 106 4.59 15.81 0.61
N LEU A 107 5.02 16.48 1.69
CA LEU A 107 4.23 16.57 2.92
C LEU A 107 2.93 17.35 2.72
N ALA A 108 2.90 18.40 1.89
CA ALA A 108 1.68 19.11 1.54
C ALA A 108 0.68 18.20 0.85
N LYS A 109 1.13 17.37 -0.11
CA LYS A 109 0.28 16.38 -0.78
C LYS A 109 -0.30 15.37 0.20
N TYR A 110 0.52 14.82 1.10
CA TYR A 110 0.05 13.86 2.11
C TYR A 110 -0.93 14.50 3.09
N THR A 111 -0.63 15.72 3.56
CA THR A 111 -1.54 16.47 4.45
C THR A 111 -2.91 16.70 3.82
N VAL A 112 -2.95 17.01 2.51
CA VAL A 112 -4.21 17.28 1.79
C VAL A 112 -4.96 15.99 1.46
N ALA A 113 -4.23 14.90 1.17
CA ALA A 113 -4.84 13.58 0.96
C ALA A 113 -5.57 13.10 2.23
N GLU A 114 -4.96 13.28 3.41
CA GLU A 114 -5.51 12.88 4.70
C GLU A 114 -6.42 13.92 5.36
N GLN A 115 -6.71 15.05 4.70
CA GLN A 115 -7.40 16.16 5.38
C GLN A 115 -8.86 15.79 5.77
N PRO A 116 -9.33 16.21 6.95
CA PRO A 116 -10.75 16.09 7.31
C PRO A 116 -11.65 16.85 6.34
N ALA A 117 -12.88 16.35 6.17
CA ALA A 117 -13.93 17.04 5.41
C ALA A 117 -14.19 18.48 5.92
N LYS A 118 -14.06 18.70 7.24
CA LYS A 118 -14.06 20.03 7.85
C LYS A 118 -12.68 20.29 8.45
N VAL A 119 -11.98 21.28 7.91
CA VAL A 119 -10.70 21.73 8.45
C VAL A 119 -10.88 22.19 9.92
N PRO A 120 -10.03 21.74 10.85
CA PRO A 120 -10.10 22.16 12.26
C PRO A 120 -9.84 23.66 12.43
N ASP A 121 -10.54 24.26 13.40
CA ASP A 121 -10.43 25.68 13.70
C ASP A 121 -8.97 26.07 14.03
N GLY A 122 -8.46 27.12 13.39
CA GLY A 122 -7.10 27.62 13.55
C GLY A 122 -6.06 27.02 12.60
N LEU A 123 -6.42 25.99 11.81
CA LEU A 123 -5.55 25.41 10.79
C LEU A 123 -5.90 25.86 9.36
N GLU A 124 -6.94 26.66 9.16
CA GLU A 124 -7.49 26.98 7.83
C GLU A 124 -6.46 27.68 6.93
N ALA A 125 -5.70 28.62 7.48
CA ALA A 125 -4.66 29.33 6.72
C ALA A 125 -3.51 28.39 6.32
N LEU A 126 -3.12 27.47 7.22
CA LEU A 126 -2.08 26.49 6.96
C LEU A 126 -2.53 25.49 5.90
N VAL A 127 -3.72 24.89 6.07
CA VAL A 127 -4.28 23.93 5.11
C VAL A 127 -4.49 24.58 3.75
N SER A 128 -5.02 25.80 3.67
CA SER A 128 -5.17 26.52 2.39
C SER A 128 -3.83 26.77 1.70
N ARG A 129 -2.76 27.03 2.47
CA ARG A 129 -1.40 27.14 1.92
C ARG A 129 -0.92 25.80 1.37
N LEU A 130 -1.07 24.71 2.14
CA LEU A 130 -0.63 23.37 1.73
C LEU A 130 -1.41 22.86 0.51
N GLN A 131 -2.71 23.11 0.42
CA GLN A 131 -3.53 22.82 -0.76
C GLN A 131 -2.96 23.47 -2.02
N LYS A 132 -2.60 24.74 -1.98
CA LYS A 132 -2.00 25.46 -3.13
C LYS A 132 -0.64 24.88 -3.53
N ILE A 133 0.19 24.53 -2.55
CA ILE A 133 1.50 23.91 -2.79
C ILE A 133 1.31 22.55 -3.44
N ALA A 134 0.46 21.71 -2.86
CA ALA A 134 0.15 20.38 -3.35
C ALA A 134 -0.42 20.43 -4.78
N ALA A 135 -1.38 21.33 -5.03
CA ALA A 135 -1.99 21.49 -6.36
C ALA A 135 -0.97 21.93 -7.42
N THR A 136 -0.10 22.89 -7.07
CA THR A 136 0.94 23.37 -7.98
C THR A 136 1.96 22.28 -8.32
N ASP A 137 2.42 21.52 -7.32
CA ASP A 137 3.43 20.48 -7.54
C ASP A 137 2.86 19.23 -8.22
N ALA A 138 1.64 18.82 -7.86
CA ALA A 138 0.94 17.69 -8.46
C ALA A 138 0.48 17.99 -9.89
N GLY A 139 0.17 19.25 -10.21
CA GLY A 139 -0.42 19.66 -11.49
C GLY A 139 -1.92 19.30 -11.60
N ILE A 140 -2.54 18.91 -10.49
CA ILE A 140 -3.97 18.61 -10.35
C ILE A 140 -4.47 19.16 -9.02
N GLU A 141 -5.77 19.41 -8.87
CA GLU A 141 -6.37 19.68 -7.56
C GLU A 141 -6.38 18.36 -6.75
N PRO A 142 -5.69 18.28 -5.60
CA PRO A 142 -5.67 17.07 -4.81
C PRO A 142 -7.05 16.78 -4.19
N ASN A 143 -7.41 15.51 -4.15
CA ASN A 143 -8.62 15.05 -3.48
C ASN A 143 -8.28 14.47 -2.09
N ARG A 144 -9.25 14.47 -1.19
CA ARG A 144 -9.15 13.78 0.09
C ARG A 144 -9.52 12.30 -0.04
N VAL A 145 -8.85 11.41 0.69
CA VAL A 145 -9.10 9.97 0.65
C VAL A 145 -10.52 9.63 1.08
N GLY A 146 -11.02 10.23 2.17
CA GLY A 146 -12.34 9.96 2.73
C GLY A 146 -13.50 10.40 1.85
N ALA A 147 -13.27 11.08 0.72
CA ALA A 147 -14.31 11.29 -0.28
C ALA A 147 -14.74 9.99 -0.94
N ILE A 148 -13.81 9.04 -1.13
CA ILE A 148 -14.11 7.70 -1.69
C ILE A 148 -14.92 6.91 -0.65
N TYR A 149 -14.44 6.87 0.58
CA TYR A 149 -15.12 6.17 1.68
C TYR A 149 -16.49 6.73 2.01
N ALA A 150 -16.68 8.05 1.93
CA ALA A 150 -17.99 8.67 2.10
C ALA A 150 -19.02 8.14 1.09
N MET A 151 -18.61 7.90 -0.16
CA MET A 151 -19.48 7.33 -1.19
C MET A 151 -19.77 5.85 -0.94
N VAL A 152 -18.75 5.05 -0.60
CA VAL A 152 -18.95 3.64 -0.26
C VAL A 152 -19.88 3.49 0.95
N ARG A 153 -19.66 4.30 1.99
CA ARG A 153 -20.53 4.38 3.17
C ARG A 153 -21.96 4.66 2.75
N TRP A 154 -22.17 5.70 1.94
CA TRP A 154 -23.51 6.08 1.47
C TRP A 154 -24.25 4.94 0.75
N PHE A 155 -23.56 4.19 -0.11
CA PHE A 155 -24.15 3.03 -0.79
C PHE A 155 -24.51 1.88 0.16
N LEU A 156 -23.85 1.75 1.32
CA LEU A 156 -24.10 0.69 2.29
C LEU A 156 -25.17 1.03 3.34
N LEU A 157 -25.45 2.32 3.53
CA LEU A 157 -26.52 2.79 4.42
C LEU A 157 -27.91 2.45 3.88
N ASP A 158 -28.89 2.42 4.79
CA ASP A 158 -30.30 2.44 4.40
C ASP A 158 -30.67 3.81 3.82
N GLU A 159 -31.64 3.83 2.89
CA GLU A 159 -32.01 5.03 2.12
C GLU A 159 -32.36 6.24 2.99
N ASP A 160 -33.13 6.03 4.06
CA ASP A 160 -33.53 7.10 4.99
C ASP A 160 -32.31 7.70 5.72
N GLU A 161 -31.38 6.85 6.16
CA GLU A 161 -30.15 7.28 6.85
C GLU A 161 -29.19 7.98 5.88
N ALA A 162 -29.01 7.41 4.69
CA ALA A 162 -28.16 7.95 3.65
C ALA A 162 -28.63 9.34 3.20
N THR A 163 -29.94 9.50 2.97
CA THR A 163 -30.54 10.77 2.55
C THR A 163 -30.49 11.82 3.67
N ALA A 164 -30.70 11.41 4.93
CA ALA A 164 -30.58 12.31 6.08
C ALA A 164 -29.14 12.82 6.27
N TRP A 165 -28.14 12.00 5.94
CA TRP A 165 -26.74 12.37 6.01
C TRP A 165 -26.29 13.20 4.80
N MET A 166 -26.63 12.78 3.59
CA MET A 166 -26.28 13.42 2.32
C MET A 166 -27.27 13.02 1.22
N ASP A 167 -28.11 13.94 0.74
CA ASP A 167 -29.02 13.67 -0.39
C ASP A 167 -28.26 13.69 -1.73
N LEU A 168 -27.65 12.56 -2.08
CA LEU A 168 -26.97 12.37 -3.37
C LEU A 168 -27.93 12.30 -4.55
N THR A 169 -29.17 11.85 -4.33
CA THR A 169 -30.16 11.68 -5.41
C THR A 169 -30.52 13.01 -6.07
N ALA A 170 -30.40 14.12 -5.33
CA ALA A 170 -30.57 15.47 -5.84
C ALA A 170 -29.36 16.02 -6.61
N MET A 171 -28.19 15.35 -6.54
CA MET A 171 -26.91 15.88 -7.03
C MET A 171 -26.35 15.14 -8.24
N VAL A 172 -26.64 13.84 -8.38
CA VAL A 172 -26.05 12.97 -9.40
C VAL A 172 -27.06 11.91 -9.88
N ASP A 173 -26.93 11.48 -11.13
CA ASP A 173 -27.70 10.34 -11.66
C ASP A 173 -27.14 9.03 -11.07
N LEU A 174 -27.97 8.35 -10.27
CA LEU A 174 -27.62 7.10 -9.59
C LEU A 174 -28.28 5.88 -10.26
N PRO A 175 -27.71 4.67 -10.10
CA PRO A 175 -28.34 3.44 -10.58
C PRO A 175 -29.72 3.23 -9.95
N GLY A 176 -30.61 2.52 -10.66
CA GLY A 176 -32.01 2.32 -10.22
C GLY A 176 -32.18 1.55 -8.90
N ASN A 177 -31.18 0.77 -8.48
CA ASN A 177 -31.03 0.25 -7.13
C ASN A 177 -29.90 1.02 -6.43
N THR A 178 -30.31 2.02 -5.64
CA THR A 178 -29.43 3.06 -5.11
C THR A 178 -28.60 2.64 -3.91
N HIS A 179 -29.03 1.60 -3.17
CA HIS A 179 -28.34 1.10 -1.97
C HIS A 179 -28.09 -0.41 -2.04
N VAL A 180 -27.01 -0.84 -1.41
CA VAL A 180 -26.67 -2.24 -1.17
C VAL A 180 -27.57 -2.79 -0.07
N THR A 181 -28.11 -3.98 -0.29
CA THR A 181 -28.94 -4.71 0.67
C THR A 181 -28.21 -5.95 1.19
N ASP A 182 -28.71 -6.56 2.27
CA ASP A 182 -28.11 -7.80 2.79
C ASP A 182 -28.16 -8.96 1.78
N GLN A 183 -29.08 -8.93 0.81
CA GLN A 183 -29.16 -9.92 -0.28
C GLN A 183 -28.03 -9.78 -1.30
N ASP A 184 -27.40 -8.61 -1.36
CA ASP A 184 -26.28 -8.33 -2.26
C ASP A 184 -24.93 -8.83 -1.70
N LEU A 185 -24.88 -9.17 -0.41
CA LEU A 185 -23.65 -9.59 0.27
C LEU A 185 -23.32 -11.07 0.00
N GLN A 186 -22.05 -11.41 0.13
CA GLN A 186 -21.63 -12.80 0.16
C GLN A 186 -22.13 -13.50 1.44
N PRO A 187 -22.42 -14.81 1.37
CA PRO A 187 -22.72 -15.61 2.55
C PRO A 187 -21.63 -15.51 3.63
N SER A 188 -22.03 -15.42 4.90
CA SER A 188 -21.08 -15.18 5.99
C SER A 188 -20.05 -16.29 6.16
N ASP A 189 -20.36 -17.54 5.82
CA ASP A 189 -19.41 -18.66 5.82
C ASP A 189 -18.30 -18.44 4.77
N VAL A 190 -18.66 -18.01 3.57
CA VAL A 190 -17.68 -17.62 2.53
C VAL A 190 -16.80 -16.47 3.01
N VAL A 191 -17.38 -15.44 3.63
CA VAL A 191 -16.60 -14.29 4.12
C VAL A 191 -15.64 -14.72 5.24
N LEU A 192 -16.14 -15.44 6.26
CA LEU A 192 -15.34 -15.89 7.40
C LEU A 192 -14.20 -16.83 6.99
N ALA A 193 -14.40 -17.64 5.96
CA ALA A 193 -13.38 -18.54 5.44
C ALA A 193 -12.16 -17.81 4.85
N HIS A 194 -12.32 -16.56 4.37
CA HIS A 194 -11.32 -15.83 3.57
C HIS A 194 -10.85 -14.49 4.15
N GLN A 195 -11.69 -13.82 4.94
CA GLN A 195 -11.43 -12.52 5.56
C GLN A 195 -10.07 -12.51 6.29
N ALA A 196 -9.26 -11.48 6.13
CA ALA A 196 -8.05 -11.29 6.92
C ALA A 196 -8.39 -10.86 8.35
N THR A 197 -7.59 -11.29 9.31
CA THR A 197 -7.68 -10.86 10.72
C THR A 197 -6.31 -10.46 11.24
N SER A 198 -6.26 -9.52 12.18
CA SER A 198 -5.00 -9.04 12.79
C SER A 198 -4.18 -10.19 13.41
N THR A 199 -4.86 -11.19 13.97
CA THR A 199 -4.24 -12.38 14.58
C THR A 199 -3.39 -13.20 13.61
N GLU A 200 -3.74 -13.26 12.32
CA GLU A 200 -2.95 -13.98 11.32
C GLU A 200 -1.63 -13.29 11.00
N TRP A 201 -1.55 -11.99 11.29
CA TRP A 201 -0.41 -11.15 11.00
C TRP A 201 0.58 -11.11 12.19
N GLY A 202 0.17 -11.66 13.34
CA GLY A 202 0.98 -11.96 14.53
C GLY A 202 0.99 -10.85 15.59
N ASP A 203 1.51 -11.17 16.78
CA ASP A 203 1.39 -10.39 18.05
C ASP A 203 1.84 -8.91 17.99
N HIS A 204 2.61 -8.51 16.98
CA HIS A 204 3.01 -7.11 16.81
C HIS A 204 1.98 -6.28 16.04
N PHE A 205 0.94 -6.94 15.52
CA PHE A 205 -0.14 -6.32 14.75
C PHE A 205 -1.44 -6.14 15.54
N ASP A 206 -1.45 -6.52 16.82
CA ASP A 206 -2.57 -6.28 17.74
C ASP A 206 -2.84 -4.77 17.98
N SER A 207 -1.87 -3.90 17.64
CA SER A 207 -1.98 -2.44 17.73
C SER A 207 -2.43 -1.74 16.45
N PHE A 208 -2.62 -2.44 15.33
CA PHE A 208 -3.10 -1.84 14.08
C PHE A 208 -4.56 -2.19 13.83
N LEU A 209 -5.31 -1.26 13.25
CA LEU A 209 -6.71 -1.50 12.93
C LEU A 209 -6.79 -2.27 11.61
N LEU A 210 -7.31 -3.49 11.71
CA LEU A 210 -7.71 -4.33 10.59
C LEU A 210 -9.13 -4.78 10.91
N GLU A 211 -10.09 -4.17 10.25
CA GLU A 211 -11.50 -4.40 10.53
C GLU A 211 -12.06 -5.55 9.69
N THR A 212 -13.00 -6.25 10.31
CA THR A 212 -13.72 -7.38 9.74
C THR A 212 -15.16 -6.99 9.46
N ALA A 213 -15.78 -7.53 8.41
CA ALA A 213 -17.15 -7.20 8.07
C ALA A 213 -17.91 -8.42 7.54
N THR A 214 -19.05 -8.73 8.14
CA THR A 214 -19.95 -9.82 7.73
C THR A 214 -21.37 -9.34 7.43
N THR A 215 -21.66 -8.07 7.69
CA THR A 215 -22.95 -7.39 7.49
C THR A 215 -22.71 -5.95 7.00
N ARG A 216 -23.75 -5.29 6.46
CA ARG A 216 -23.67 -3.86 6.09
C ARG A 216 -23.30 -2.97 7.27
N GLU A 217 -23.89 -3.22 8.44
CA GLU A 217 -23.59 -2.46 9.66
C GLU A 217 -22.10 -2.56 10.05
N THR A 218 -21.55 -3.78 10.07
CA THR A 218 -20.11 -3.98 10.34
C THR A 218 -19.21 -3.40 9.26
N ALA A 219 -19.67 -3.37 8.00
CA ALA A 219 -18.94 -2.76 6.90
C ALA A 219 -18.89 -1.23 7.02
N VAL A 220 -20.02 -0.60 7.36
CA VAL A 220 -20.09 0.85 7.65
C VAL A 220 -19.18 1.18 8.83
N LYS A 221 -19.23 0.39 9.91
CA LYS A 221 -18.35 0.58 11.06
C LYS A 221 -16.86 0.47 10.67
N ALA A 222 -16.49 -0.50 9.84
CA ALA A 222 -15.12 -0.64 9.35
C ALA A 222 -14.65 0.59 8.55
N ILE A 223 -15.54 1.15 7.73
CA ILE A 223 -15.28 2.39 6.96
C ILE A 223 -15.12 3.59 7.90
N ASP A 224 -15.98 3.72 8.91
CA ASP A 224 -15.92 4.80 9.89
C ASP A 224 -14.58 4.75 10.64
N VAL A 225 -14.13 3.55 11.04
CA VAL A 225 -12.83 3.35 11.71
C VAL A 225 -11.64 3.78 10.84
N ILE A 226 -11.58 3.36 9.56
CA ILE A 226 -10.51 3.78 8.64
C ILE A 226 -10.52 5.30 8.46
N THR A 227 -11.70 5.87 8.27
CA THR A 227 -11.86 7.32 8.04
C THR A 227 -11.43 8.12 9.27
N GLU A 228 -11.75 7.64 10.48
CA GLU A 228 -11.32 8.27 11.73
C GLU A 228 -9.80 8.25 11.93
N GLN A 229 -9.10 7.18 11.52
CA GLN A 229 -7.63 7.12 11.62
C GLN A 229 -6.92 8.06 10.65
N GLY A 230 -7.37 8.11 9.40
CA GLY A 230 -6.79 8.99 8.37
C GLY A 230 -7.16 10.45 8.60
N GLU A 231 -8.47 10.72 8.56
CA GLU A 231 -9.05 12.07 8.50
C GLU A 231 -9.55 12.61 9.86
N GLY A 232 -9.56 11.82 10.93
CA GLY A 232 -10.09 12.29 12.21
C GLY A 232 -9.32 13.48 12.78
N PHE A 233 -9.90 14.13 13.79
CA PHE A 233 -9.22 15.15 14.58
C PHE A 233 -9.46 14.84 16.05
N ASN A 234 -8.42 14.36 16.74
CA ASN A 234 -8.57 13.90 18.10
C ASN A 234 -8.47 15.10 19.07
N THR A 235 -9.53 15.30 19.84
CA THR A 235 -9.54 16.30 20.94
C THR A 235 -9.04 15.71 22.26
N SER A 236 -8.69 14.41 22.27
CA SER A 236 -8.15 13.65 23.41
C SER A 236 -6.81 13.00 23.08
N ASP A 237 -5.89 13.01 24.05
CA ASP A 237 -4.46 12.61 23.97
C ASP A 237 -4.15 11.12 23.62
N GLU A 238 -5.09 10.31 23.12
CA GLU A 238 -4.88 8.85 23.03
C GLU A 238 -4.20 8.34 21.72
N SER A 239 -4.30 9.05 20.59
CA SER A 239 -3.40 8.89 19.42
C SER A 239 -3.64 9.98 18.35
N ASP A 240 -2.59 10.48 17.69
CA ASP A 240 -2.76 11.45 16.60
C ASP A 240 -3.27 10.77 15.32
N THR A 241 -4.17 11.42 14.58
CA THR A 241 -4.58 10.99 13.23
C THR A 241 -3.48 11.22 12.20
N HIS A 242 -3.61 10.66 11.00
CA HIS A 242 -2.61 10.86 9.95
C HIS A 242 -2.47 12.33 9.58
N PHE A 243 -3.58 13.03 9.42
CA PHE A 243 -3.60 14.48 9.21
C PHE A 243 -2.78 15.23 10.26
N GLU A 244 -3.00 14.96 11.55
CA GLU A 244 -2.30 15.61 12.66
C GLU A 244 -0.80 15.28 12.64
N GLN A 245 -0.43 14.04 12.35
CA GLN A 245 0.97 13.63 12.22
C GLN A 245 1.66 14.33 11.03
N PHE A 246 0.98 14.48 9.89
CA PHE A 246 1.53 15.23 8.75
C PHE A 246 1.69 16.72 9.05
N ILE A 247 0.78 17.34 9.80
CA ILE A 247 0.95 18.72 10.29
C ILE A 247 2.19 18.84 11.19
N LYS A 248 2.44 17.85 12.07
CA LYS A 248 3.66 17.79 12.89
C LYS A 248 4.93 17.66 12.04
N LEU A 249 4.89 16.84 11.00
CA LEU A 249 6.01 16.68 10.05
C LEU A 249 6.28 17.97 9.27
N VAL A 250 5.24 18.65 8.77
CA VAL A 250 5.37 19.96 8.10
C VAL A 250 6.03 20.97 9.03
N THR A 251 5.54 21.06 10.27
CA THR A 251 6.07 21.98 11.28
C THR A 251 7.53 21.69 11.58
N ALA A 252 7.89 20.41 11.76
CA ALA A 252 9.26 19.99 12.02
C ALA A 252 10.21 20.26 10.84
N LEU A 253 9.74 20.05 9.61
CA LEU A 253 10.49 20.34 8.40
C LEU A 253 10.78 21.84 8.28
N GLU A 254 9.75 22.69 8.45
CA GLU A 254 9.90 24.15 8.38
C GLU A 254 10.79 24.71 9.51
N ALA A 255 10.80 24.05 10.68
CA ALA A 255 11.71 24.37 11.77
C ALA A 255 13.15 23.88 11.55
N GLY A 256 13.43 23.17 10.45
CA GLY A 256 14.75 22.60 10.16
C GLY A 256 15.12 21.41 11.06
N SER A 257 14.13 20.76 11.69
CA SER A 257 14.34 19.62 12.60
C SER A 257 14.48 18.28 11.86
N ILE A 258 14.10 18.23 10.59
CA ILE A 258 14.22 17.04 9.74
C ILE A 258 15.41 17.22 8.79
N SER A 259 16.38 16.31 8.88
CA SER A 259 17.44 16.20 7.88
C SER A 259 17.04 15.19 6.81
N VAL A 260 17.24 15.53 5.53
CA VAL A 260 16.78 14.72 4.40
C VAL A 260 17.95 14.33 3.52
N LYS A 261 18.04 13.03 3.21
CA LYS A 261 18.97 12.44 2.27
C LYS A 261 18.54 12.77 0.84
N ALA A 262 19.49 13.13 -0.01
CA ALA A 262 19.26 13.37 -1.44
C ALA A 262 19.12 12.03 -2.20
N ILE A 263 17.91 11.47 -2.17
CA ILE A 263 17.50 10.33 -2.99
C ILE A 263 16.66 10.79 -4.18
N ALA A 264 16.55 9.95 -5.21
CA ALA A 264 15.87 10.24 -6.46
C ALA A 264 14.36 10.49 -6.28
N THR A 265 13.70 10.93 -7.35
CA THR A 265 12.24 10.93 -7.42
C THR A 265 11.80 9.79 -8.32
N SER A 266 10.92 8.91 -7.82
CA SER A 266 10.42 7.74 -8.54
C SER A 266 11.54 6.96 -9.26
N PRO A 267 12.58 6.49 -8.54
CA PRO A 267 13.63 5.69 -9.14
C PRO A 267 13.01 4.45 -9.79
N THR A 268 13.39 4.10 -11.02
CA THR A 268 12.78 2.97 -11.73
C THR A 268 13.76 2.20 -12.59
N LEU A 269 13.49 0.90 -12.76
CA LEU A 269 14.18 0.03 -13.72
C LEU A 269 13.68 0.29 -15.14
N ALA A 270 12.40 0.58 -15.31
CA ALA A 270 11.75 0.79 -16.60
C ALA A 270 10.52 1.71 -16.46
N PRO A 271 10.36 2.70 -17.36
CA PRO A 271 9.17 3.56 -17.34
C PRO A 271 7.86 2.76 -17.39
N GLY A 272 6.87 3.18 -16.59
CA GLY A 272 5.54 2.59 -16.55
C GLY A 272 5.35 1.43 -15.57
N GLN A 273 6.39 1.03 -14.83
CA GLN A 273 6.30 0.03 -13.76
C GLN A 273 6.42 0.65 -12.36
N GLY A 274 6.92 1.89 -12.27
CA GLY A 274 7.11 2.63 -11.01
C GLY A 274 6.26 3.90 -10.94
N GLY A 275 6.62 4.78 -10.01
CA GLY A 275 5.96 6.07 -9.81
C GLY A 275 5.99 6.98 -11.05
N GLU A 276 5.03 7.90 -11.09
CA GLU A 276 4.99 9.03 -12.00
C GLU A 276 6.22 9.93 -11.79
N LYS A 277 6.58 10.73 -12.80
CA LYS A 277 7.85 11.50 -12.86
C LYS A 277 9.10 10.62 -12.64
N PRO A 278 9.27 9.51 -13.39
CA PRO A 278 10.31 8.53 -13.13
C PRO A 278 11.72 9.04 -13.39
N GLN A 279 12.67 8.63 -12.54
CA GLN A 279 14.11 8.77 -12.78
C GLN A 279 14.73 7.38 -13.02
N ALA A 280 15.31 7.16 -14.20
CA ALA A 280 15.88 5.86 -14.54
C ALA A 280 17.15 5.58 -13.71
N ILE A 281 17.20 4.41 -13.10
CA ILE A 281 18.43 3.90 -12.48
C ILE A 281 19.37 3.46 -13.60
N LEU A 282 20.47 4.19 -13.82
CA LEU A 282 21.46 3.90 -14.86
C LEU A 282 22.64 3.08 -14.35
N ASN A 283 22.95 3.19 -13.05
CA ASN A 283 24.03 2.44 -12.43
C ASN A 283 23.74 0.94 -12.45
N SER A 284 24.59 0.14 -13.12
CA SER A 284 24.34 -1.28 -13.36
C SER A 284 24.20 -2.10 -12.08
N TYR A 285 25.01 -1.83 -11.05
CA TYR A 285 24.93 -2.55 -9.79
C TYR A 285 23.67 -2.19 -8.98
N THR A 286 23.31 -0.91 -8.98
CA THR A 286 22.09 -0.42 -8.35
C THR A 286 20.84 -0.99 -9.01
N ARG A 287 20.84 -1.14 -10.35
CA ARG A 287 19.75 -1.79 -11.09
C ARG A 287 19.53 -3.24 -10.65
N LEU A 288 20.58 -3.99 -10.31
CA LEU A 288 20.43 -5.37 -9.82
C LEU A 288 19.69 -5.41 -8.49
N TRP A 289 20.09 -4.56 -7.54
CA TRP A 289 19.42 -4.44 -6.24
C TRP A 289 18.00 -3.90 -6.34
N ALA A 290 17.74 -2.96 -7.25
CA ALA A 290 16.39 -2.46 -7.53
C ALA A 290 15.50 -3.56 -8.12
N GLY A 291 16.06 -4.44 -8.97
CA GLY A 291 15.38 -5.65 -9.44
C GLY A 291 15.01 -6.59 -8.31
N VAL A 292 15.94 -6.83 -7.38
CA VAL A 292 15.68 -7.63 -6.17
C VAL A 292 14.57 -7.00 -5.32
N GLN A 293 14.65 -5.70 -5.05
CA GLN A 293 13.68 -4.99 -4.22
C GLN A 293 12.28 -4.99 -4.83
N SER A 294 12.15 -4.75 -6.12
CA SER A 294 10.86 -4.78 -6.83
C SER A 294 10.22 -6.16 -6.75
N LEU A 295 10.97 -7.23 -7.03
CA LEU A 295 10.45 -8.60 -6.97
C LEU A 295 10.11 -9.05 -5.55
N GLN A 296 10.90 -8.66 -4.56
CA GLN A 296 10.59 -8.93 -3.15
C GLN A 296 9.32 -8.19 -2.70
N TYR A 297 9.15 -6.94 -3.11
CA TYR A 297 7.91 -6.19 -2.88
C TYR A 297 6.70 -6.86 -3.55
N THR A 298 6.83 -7.29 -4.81
CA THR A 298 5.78 -8.06 -5.48
C THR A 298 5.42 -9.34 -4.73
N LEU A 299 6.41 -10.07 -4.17
CA LEU A 299 6.14 -11.25 -3.36
C LEU A 299 5.33 -10.92 -2.09
N VAL A 300 5.54 -9.76 -1.47
CA VAL A 300 4.73 -9.33 -0.32
C VAL A 300 3.27 -9.16 -0.72
N ALA A 301 3.01 -8.38 -1.76
CA ALA A 301 1.64 -8.13 -2.23
C ALA A 301 0.96 -9.42 -2.73
N LEU A 302 1.70 -10.26 -3.47
CA LEU A 302 1.21 -11.55 -3.97
C LEU A 302 0.91 -12.52 -2.82
N SER A 303 1.75 -12.58 -1.78
CA SER A 303 1.50 -13.40 -0.59
C SER A 303 0.21 -12.99 0.13
N ILE A 304 -0.10 -11.70 0.22
CA ILE A 304 -1.34 -11.22 0.83
C ILE A 304 -2.54 -11.65 -0.03
N LEU A 305 -2.49 -11.37 -1.34
CA LEU A 305 -3.55 -11.77 -2.28
C LEU A 305 -3.81 -13.28 -2.19
N HIS A 306 -2.75 -14.09 -2.27
CA HIS A 306 -2.86 -15.54 -2.26
C HIS A 306 -3.34 -16.06 -0.90
N ALA A 307 -2.86 -15.53 0.21
CA ALA A 307 -3.37 -15.88 1.54
C ALA A 307 -4.88 -15.63 1.62
N MET A 308 -5.36 -14.48 1.15
CA MET A 308 -6.78 -14.12 1.18
C MET A 308 -7.64 -14.96 0.22
N SER A 309 -7.07 -15.42 -0.89
CA SER A 309 -7.73 -16.34 -1.83
C SER A 309 -7.88 -17.77 -1.30
N LEU A 310 -7.13 -18.16 -0.26
CA LEU A 310 -7.20 -19.49 0.36
C LEU A 310 -8.28 -19.54 1.44
N SER A 311 -9.07 -20.62 1.43
CA SER A 311 -10.13 -20.87 2.42
C SER A 311 -9.57 -21.57 3.65
N ARG A 312 -9.97 -21.14 4.84
CA ARG A 312 -9.63 -21.83 6.09
C ARG A 312 -10.32 -23.15 6.30
N ASP A 313 -11.42 -23.38 5.58
CA ASP A 313 -12.23 -24.60 5.74
C ASP A 313 -11.65 -25.78 4.94
N VAL A 314 -10.66 -25.52 4.09
CA VAL A 314 -9.95 -26.54 3.32
C VAL A 314 -8.64 -26.90 4.02
N ALA A 315 -8.50 -28.17 4.39
CA ALA A 315 -7.27 -28.68 4.98
C ALA A 315 -6.09 -28.55 4.00
N GLY A 316 -4.99 -27.97 4.45
CA GLY A 316 -3.84 -27.59 3.61
C GLY A 316 -3.83 -26.12 3.21
N ASP A 317 -4.98 -25.58 2.78
CA ASP A 317 -5.14 -24.15 2.47
C ASP A 317 -4.94 -23.29 3.72
N ALA A 318 -5.49 -23.73 4.87
CA ALA A 318 -5.32 -23.04 6.14
C ALA A 318 -3.84 -22.92 6.56
N GLU A 319 -3.05 -23.99 6.40
CA GLU A 319 -1.62 -23.98 6.74
C GLU A 319 -0.81 -23.09 5.79
N LEU A 320 -1.10 -23.17 4.49
CA LEU A 320 -0.45 -22.33 3.48
C LEU A 320 -0.81 -20.86 3.68
N ARG A 321 -2.06 -20.55 3.97
CA ARG A 321 -2.56 -19.21 4.27
C ARG A 321 -1.79 -18.58 5.43
N GLU A 322 -1.70 -19.27 6.57
CA GLU A 322 -0.97 -18.78 7.74
C GLU A 322 0.51 -18.53 7.39
N ALA A 323 1.13 -19.45 6.65
CA ALA A 323 2.52 -19.32 6.24
C ALA A 323 2.73 -18.11 5.31
N LEU A 324 1.83 -17.85 4.36
CA LEU A 324 1.89 -16.72 3.43
C LEU A 324 1.63 -15.39 4.15
N ALA A 325 0.61 -15.31 5.00
CA ALA A 325 0.28 -14.10 5.76
C ALA A 325 1.44 -13.68 6.67
N ARG A 326 1.95 -14.62 7.49
CA ARG A 326 3.12 -14.38 8.35
C ARG A 326 4.32 -13.93 7.53
N ARG A 327 4.51 -14.49 6.34
CA ARG A 327 5.65 -14.19 5.49
C ARG A 327 5.56 -12.81 4.85
N ALA A 328 4.41 -12.41 4.33
CA ALA A 328 4.22 -11.08 3.76
C ALA A 328 4.54 -10.00 4.80
N VAL A 329 3.96 -10.15 5.98
CA VAL A 329 3.94 -9.12 7.02
C VAL A 329 5.24 -9.10 7.82
N ARG A 330 5.60 -10.21 8.48
CA ARG A 330 6.76 -10.25 9.38
C ARG A 330 8.07 -10.25 8.61
N VAL A 331 8.19 -11.12 7.61
CA VAL A 331 9.45 -11.35 6.91
C VAL A 331 9.61 -10.33 5.78
N GLY A 332 8.60 -10.19 4.93
CA GLY A 332 8.61 -9.30 3.79
C GLY A 332 8.82 -7.84 4.17
N MET A 333 7.88 -7.25 4.90
CA MET A 333 7.93 -5.82 5.19
C MET A 333 9.08 -5.41 6.12
N ARG A 334 9.34 -6.17 7.18
CA ARG A 334 10.33 -5.77 8.20
C ARG A 334 11.72 -6.32 7.94
N GLU A 335 11.85 -7.60 7.62
CA GLU A 335 13.15 -8.28 7.54
C GLU A 335 13.76 -8.24 6.12
N THR A 336 12.93 -8.02 5.09
CA THR A 336 13.36 -8.02 3.68
C THR A 336 13.41 -6.61 3.07
N LEU A 337 12.31 -5.84 3.12
CA LEU A 337 12.24 -4.56 2.42
C LEU A 337 13.11 -3.46 3.06
N GLN A 338 13.26 -3.43 4.38
CA GLN A 338 14.10 -2.41 5.03
C GLN A 338 15.59 -2.54 4.66
N PRO A 339 16.26 -3.71 4.79
CA PRO A 339 17.67 -3.83 4.36
C PRO A 339 17.89 -3.50 2.88
N LEU A 340 16.93 -3.83 2.02
CA LEU A 340 16.99 -3.48 0.60
C LEU A 340 16.88 -1.97 0.36
N SER A 341 16.04 -1.29 1.13
CA SER A 341 15.91 0.18 1.10
C SER A 341 17.18 0.85 1.63
N ASP A 342 17.81 0.30 2.66
CA ASP A 342 19.09 0.79 3.18
C ASP A 342 20.20 0.69 2.13
N ILE A 343 20.27 -0.43 1.40
CA ILE A 343 21.19 -0.60 0.27
C ILE A 343 20.88 0.44 -0.82
N LEU A 344 19.65 0.53 -1.30
CA LEU A 344 19.31 1.39 -2.44
C LEU A 344 19.46 2.88 -2.13
N THR A 345 19.20 3.30 -0.90
CA THR A 345 19.44 4.67 -0.45
C THR A 345 20.90 4.94 -0.09
N ALA A 346 21.81 3.99 -0.31
CA ALA A 346 23.27 4.18 -0.23
C ALA A 346 23.97 4.04 -1.59
N GLN A 347 23.24 3.64 -2.64
CA GLN A 347 23.78 3.44 -3.98
C GLN A 347 23.40 4.60 -4.93
N PRO A 348 24.29 4.97 -5.88
CA PRO A 348 24.03 6.05 -6.81
C PRO A 348 22.99 5.65 -7.87
N ILE A 349 22.15 6.61 -8.29
CA ILE A 349 21.23 6.36 -9.40
C ILE A 349 21.96 6.19 -10.74
N ASP A 350 23.12 6.84 -10.91
CA ASP A 350 23.93 6.81 -12.13
C ASP A 350 25.42 6.72 -11.81
N ILE A 351 26.04 7.86 -11.46
CA ILE A 351 27.46 7.96 -11.15
C ILE A 351 27.72 8.07 -9.63
N PRO A 352 28.85 7.53 -9.12
CA PRO A 352 29.27 7.72 -7.73
C PRO A 352 29.33 9.20 -7.32
N GLY A 353 28.86 9.52 -6.12
CA GLY A 353 28.82 10.89 -5.59
C GLY A 353 27.67 11.76 -6.14
N GLY A 354 26.81 11.22 -7.01
CA GLY A 354 25.58 11.86 -7.46
C GLY A 354 24.38 11.61 -6.54
N VAL A 355 23.17 11.84 -7.07
CA VAL A 355 21.90 11.50 -6.40
C VAL A 355 21.84 10.01 -6.12
N LEU A 356 21.38 9.64 -4.94
CA LEU A 356 21.21 8.24 -4.54
C LEU A 356 19.88 7.70 -5.09
N ALA A 357 19.77 6.40 -5.33
CA ALA A 357 18.56 5.85 -5.94
C ALA A 357 17.35 5.87 -4.98
N GLY A 358 17.37 5.03 -3.95
CA GLY A 358 16.18 4.68 -3.16
C GLY A 358 15.35 3.56 -3.78
N SER A 359 14.40 3.05 -3.01
CA SER A 359 13.55 1.91 -3.39
C SER A 359 12.62 2.27 -4.55
N CYS A 360 12.63 1.46 -5.61
CA CYS A 360 11.82 1.71 -6.79
C CYS A 360 10.36 1.30 -6.61
N TYR A 361 10.13 0.21 -5.88
CA TYR A 361 8.81 -0.40 -5.78
C TYR A 361 8.17 -0.61 -7.16
N ASP A 362 8.96 -0.92 -8.20
CA ASP A 362 8.38 -1.22 -9.50
C ASP A 362 7.45 -2.44 -9.35
N LEU A 363 6.28 -2.40 -9.97
CA LEU A 363 5.24 -3.41 -9.82
C LEU A 363 4.70 -3.81 -11.18
N ASP A 364 4.87 -5.09 -11.52
CA ASP A 364 4.25 -5.70 -12.68
C ASP A 364 2.80 -6.09 -12.32
N THR A 365 1.85 -5.33 -12.85
CA THR A 365 0.44 -5.48 -12.55
C THR A 365 -0.09 -6.85 -12.93
N SER A 366 0.47 -7.50 -13.95
CA SER A 366 0.01 -8.83 -14.38
C SER A 366 0.21 -9.92 -13.31
N LEU A 367 1.18 -9.71 -12.39
CA LEU A 367 1.48 -10.66 -11.32
C LEU A 367 0.45 -10.61 -10.18
N LEU A 368 -0.27 -9.50 -10.03
CA LEU A 368 -1.26 -9.28 -8.96
C LEU A 368 -2.71 -9.34 -9.43
N GLU A 369 -2.97 -9.77 -10.67
CA GLU A 369 -4.33 -10.03 -11.12
C GLU A 369 -4.94 -11.20 -10.32
N SER A 370 -6.20 -11.06 -9.90
CA SER A 370 -6.90 -12.18 -9.26
C SER A 370 -6.92 -13.40 -10.19
N ALA A 371 -6.56 -14.56 -9.65
CA ALA A 371 -6.50 -15.83 -10.37
C ALA A 371 -6.81 -16.98 -9.40
N ASP A 372 -6.92 -18.19 -9.93
CA ASP A 372 -6.96 -19.39 -9.09
C ASP A 372 -5.66 -19.59 -8.30
N THR A 373 -5.73 -20.31 -7.19
CA THR A 373 -4.62 -20.49 -6.24
C THR A 373 -3.42 -21.22 -6.86
N PHE A 374 -3.64 -22.09 -7.86
CA PHE A 374 -2.56 -22.75 -8.58
C PHE A 374 -1.77 -21.73 -9.42
N THR A 375 -2.46 -20.90 -10.20
CA THR A 375 -1.83 -19.80 -10.96
C THR A 375 -1.06 -18.84 -10.04
N LEU A 376 -1.62 -18.49 -8.88
CA LEU A 376 -0.93 -17.64 -7.91
C LEU A 376 0.37 -18.31 -7.39
N ALA A 377 0.33 -19.61 -7.10
CA ALA A 377 1.49 -20.38 -6.68
C ALA A 377 2.58 -20.45 -7.76
N GLU A 378 2.21 -20.61 -9.04
CA GLU A 378 3.16 -20.55 -10.16
C GLU A 378 3.86 -19.20 -10.24
N ARG A 379 3.13 -18.09 -10.03
CA ARG A 379 3.72 -16.73 -10.01
C ARG A 379 4.74 -16.57 -8.88
N HIS A 380 4.48 -17.13 -7.69
CA HIS A 380 5.49 -17.15 -6.62
C HIS A 380 6.77 -17.86 -7.07
N LEU A 381 6.66 -19.03 -7.69
CA LEU A 381 7.80 -19.82 -8.12
C LEU A 381 8.60 -19.13 -9.24
N ASP A 382 7.93 -18.49 -10.20
CA ASP A 382 8.57 -17.67 -11.24
C ASP A 382 9.39 -16.52 -10.62
N ILE A 383 8.78 -15.74 -9.73
CA ILE A 383 9.46 -14.62 -9.08
C ILE A 383 10.68 -15.10 -8.28
N LEU A 384 10.55 -16.21 -7.54
CA LEU A 384 11.66 -16.79 -6.77
C LEU A 384 12.80 -17.28 -7.68
N ALA A 385 12.51 -17.82 -8.86
CA ALA A 385 13.52 -18.20 -9.84
C ALA A 385 14.25 -16.98 -10.42
N ARG A 386 13.51 -15.92 -10.73
CA ARG A 386 14.06 -14.63 -11.18
C ARG A 386 14.94 -13.99 -10.11
N LEU A 387 14.53 -14.05 -8.85
CA LEU A 387 15.32 -13.57 -7.70
C LEU A 387 16.65 -14.33 -7.58
N GLU A 388 16.65 -15.67 -7.65
CA GLU A 388 17.89 -16.45 -7.60
C GLU A 388 18.85 -16.08 -8.74
N ASN A 389 18.33 -15.83 -9.94
CA ASN A 389 19.14 -15.36 -11.05
C ASN A 389 19.75 -13.97 -10.77
N LEU A 390 18.97 -13.03 -10.23
CA LEU A 390 19.48 -11.71 -9.84
C LEU A 390 20.52 -11.80 -8.72
N TYR A 391 20.36 -12.71 -7.75
CA TYR A 391 21.35 -12.92 -6.70
C TYR A 391 22.70 -13.34 -7.26
N GLY A 392 22.72 -14.27 -8.21
CA GLY A 392 23.94 -14.65 -8.92
C GLY A 392 24.59 -13.48 -9.68
N GLN A 393 23.78 -12.60 -10.28
CA GLN A 393 24.30 -11.40 -10.96
C GLN A 393 24.86 -10.37 -9.98
N VAL A 394 24.22 -10.18 -8.81
CA VAL A 394 24.73 -9.31 -7.73
C VAL A 394 26.08 -9.83 -7.26
N GLU A 395 26.22 -11.13 -6.99
CA GLU A 395 27.47 -11.76 -6.54
C GLU A 395 28.59 -11.68 -7.59
N ALA A 396 28.24 -11.79 -8.87
CA ALA A 396 29.18 -11.70 -9.98
C ALA A 396 29.67 -10.27 -10.27
N SER A 397 29.00 -9.25 -9.73
CA SER A 397 29.37 -7.85 -9.93
C SER A 397 30.70 -7.52 -9.22
N PRO A 398 31.66 -6.83 -9.87
CA PRO A 398 32.87 -6.34 -9.21
C PRO A 398 32.59 -5.40 -8.02
N GLU A 399 31.42 -4.75 -8.01
CA GLU A 399 30.99 -3.85 -6.94
C GLU A 399 30.68 -4.60 -5.63
N PHE A 400 30.32 -5.88 -5.69
CA PHE A 400 29.87 -6.66 -4.54
C PHE A 400 30.95 -6.89 -3.49
N VAL A 401 32.22 -6.96 -3.91
CA VAL A 401 33.37 -7.20 -3.02
C VAL A 401 34.03 -5.92 -2.52
N LYS A 402 33.51 -4.75 -2.90
CA LYS A 402 34.11 -3.47 -2.48
C LYS A 402 33.90 -3.21 -0.97
N PRO A 403 34.87 -2.59 -0.28
CA PRO A 403 34.77 -2.33 1.17
C PRO A 403 33.51 -1.57 1.60
N GLU A 404 33.06 -0.62 0.78
CA GLU A 404 31.83 0.16 1.00
C GLU A 404 30.54 -0.68 0.95
N ASN A 405 30.59 -1.86 0.32
CA ASN A 405 29.46 -2.77 0.11
C ASN A 405 29.57 -4.06 0.96
N LYS A 406 30.42 -4.07 1.99
CA LYS A 406 30.76 -5.26 2.79
C LYS A 406 29.56 -6.02 3.39
N ASP A 407 28.47 -5.33 3.67
CA ASP A 407 27.28 -5.91 4.33
C ASP A 407 26.31 -6.56 3.31
N HIS A 408 26.49 -6.30 2.01
CA HIS A 408 25.64 -6.81 0.94
C HIS A 408 25.61 -8.35 0.89
N GLY A 409 26.73 -9.01 1.20
CA GLY A 409 26.79 -10.47 1.23
C GLY A 409 25.96 -11.10 2.35
N THR A 410 25.84 -10.43 3.50
CA THR A 410 24.98 -10.87 4.61
C THR A 410 23.52 -10.74 4.21
N VAL A 411 23.13 -9.57 3.68
CA VAL A 411 21.76 -9.32 3.21
C VAL A 411 21.35 -10.35 2.15
N LEU A 412 22.20 -10.58 1.15
CA LEU A 412 21.91 -11.53 0.08
C LEU A 412 21.74 -12.96 0.58
N LYS A 413 22.58 -13.39 1.53
CA LYS A 413 22.48 -14.72 2.16
C LYS A 413 21.17 -14.89 2.91
N ASP A 414 20.74 -13.86 3.64
CA ASP A 414 19.50 -13.88 4.40
C ASP A 414 18.27 -13.88 3.47
N LEU A 415 18.28 -13.08 2.41
CA LEU A 415 17.26 -13.10 1.35
C LEU A 415 17.13 -14.49 0.73
N ARG A 416 18.24 -15.07 0.27
CA ARG A 416 18.25 -16.40 -0.35
C ARG A 416 17.75 -17.49 0.60
N LYS A 417 18.15 -17.46 1.87
CA LYS A 417 17.65 -18.39 2.90
C LYS A 417 16.16 -18.23 3.12
N THR A 418 15.69 -16.99 3.18
CA THR A 418 14.28 -16.65 3.29
C THR A 418 13.53 -17.21 2.09
N ASP A 419 13.94 -16.91 0.86
CA ASP A 419 13.30 -17.34 -0.39
C ASP A 419 13.26 -18.85 -0.57
N GLN A 420 14.31 -19.57 -0.16
CA GLN A 420 14.29 -21.04 -0.13
C GLN A 420 13.20 -21.58 0.79
N LYS A 421 12.91 -20.92 1.92
CA LYS A 421 11.75 -21.28 2.75
C LYS A 421 10.43 -20.91 2.08
N HIS A 422 10.37 -19.87 1.24
CA HIS A 422 9.15 -19.53 0.47
C HIS A 422 8.84 -20.66 -0.49
N LYS A 423 9.87 -21.07 -1.25
CA LYS A 423 9.74 -22.07 -2.29
C LYS A 423 9.17 -23.37 -1.75
N LYS A 424 9.62 -23.78 -0.56
CA LYS A 424 9.13 -24.98 0.14
C LYS A 424 7.65 -24.96 0.49
N LEU A 425 7.01 -23.79 0.56
CA LEU A 425 5.57 -23.70 0.76
C LEU A 425 4.79 -24.33 -0.41
N PHE A 426 5.42 -24.43 -1.59
CA PHE A 426 4.81 -24.91 -2.82
C PHE A 426 5.37 -26.26 -3.30
N ASP A 427 6.05 -27.02 -2.43
CA ASP A 427 6.61 -28.34 -2.77
C ASP A 427 5.51 -29.38 -3.14
N PHE A 428 4.25 -29.08 -2.85
CA PHE A 428 3.10 -29.89 -3.25
C PHE A 428 2.74 -29.78 -4.74
N LEU A 429 3.22 -28.73 -5.43
CA LEU A 429 3.00 -28.59 -6.87
C LEU A 429 3.84 -29.63 -7.62
N PRO A 430 3.26 -30.37 -8.59
CA PRO A 430 4.04 -31.28 -9.42
C PRO A 430 5.14 -30.47 -10.12
N SER A 431 6.37 -31.00 -10.12
CA SER A 431 7.47 -30.44 -10.89
C SER A 431 7.03 -30.34 -12.35
N GLY A 432 6.68 -29.14 -12.80
CA GLY A 432 6.32 -28.90 -14.20
C GLY A 432 7.44 -29.36 -15.13
N PRO A 433 7.14 -29.76 -16.37
CA PRO A 433 8.18 -30.14 -17.32
C PRO A 433 8.92 -28.88 -17.77
N GLY A 434 10.01 -28.54 -17.09
CA GLY A 434 11.00 -27.58 -17.58
C GLY A 434 11.46 -26.52 -16.59
N ILE A 435 12.28 -26.91 -15.60
CA ILE A 435 13.37 -26.07 -15.10
C ILE A 435 14.54 -27.02 -14.80
N GLY A 436 15.34 -27.28 -15.82
CA GLY A 436 16.60 -28.01 -15.75
C GLY A 436 17.73 -27.16 -16.32
#